data_AF-A0A1Y2G8V9-F1
#
_entry.id   AF-A0A1Y2G8V9-F1
#
_cell.length_a   1.000
_cell.length_b   1.000
_cell.length_c   1.000
_cell.angle_alpha   90.00
_cell.angle_beta   90.00
_cell.angle_gamma   90.00
#
_symmetry.space_group_name_H-M   'P 1'
#
loop_
_entity.id
_entity.type
_entity.pdbx_description
1 polymer ?
#
loop_
_entity_poly.entity_id
_entity_poly.type
_entity_poly.pdbx_seq_one_letter_code
_entity_poly.pdbx_strand_id
1 'polypeptide(L)'
;EKKKWEPPVATRVGKKKKKKGPDSINKLPPVFPTTRCRLKLLKLERIKDYLNIEEEFITNQEALKPVQEKEKLQAQLESGETAEPDERSKVDDLRGSPMAVGTLDEII
;
A
#
# COMPACT_ATOMS: atom_id res chain seq x y z
N GLU A 1 -43.09 31.66 27.19
CA GLU A 1 -42.30 30.48 27.57
C GLU A 1 -40.95 30.54 26.88
N LYS A 2 -39.83 30.43 27.61
CA LYS A 2 -38.48 30.52 27.01
C LYS A 2 -38.19 29.20 26.30
N LYS A 3 -37.94 29.24 24.99
CA LYS A 3 -37.55 28.05 24.21
C LYS A 3 -36.31 27.43 24.84
N LYS A 4 -36.40 26.16 25.22
CA LYS A 4 -35.27 25.38 25.72
C LYS A 4 -34.20 25.34 24.65
N TRP A 5 -32.99 25.74 25.02
CA TRP A 5 -31.82 25.70 24.16
C TRP A 5 -31.43 24.25 23.89
N GLU A 6 -31.37 23.86 22.62
CA GLU A 6 -30.80 22.60 22.20
C GLU A 6 -29.41 22.83 21.60
N PRO A 7 -28.40 22.05 21.99
CA PRO A 7 -27.06 22.20 21.44
C PRO A 7 -27.06 21.84 19.93
N PRO A 8 -26.32 22.59 19.10
CA PRO A 8 -26.21 22.28 17.68
C PRO A 8 -25.56 20.92 17.48
N VAL A 9 -26.17 20.10 16.61
CA VAL A 9 -25.65 18.78 16.24
C VAL A 9 -24.21 18.92 15.74
N ALA A 10 -23.30 18.16 16.34
CA ALA A 10 -21.89 18.19 15.98
C ALA A 10 -21.69 17.93 14.49
N THR A 11 -21.12 18.89 13.76
CA THR A 11 -21.00 18.87 12.29
C THR A 11 -19.96 17.87 11.76
N ARG A 12 -19.30 17.10 12.64
CA ARG A 12 -18.32 16.10 12.22
C ARG A 12 -18.25 14.91 13.16
N VAL A 13 -18.99 13.86 12.83
CA VAL A 13 -18.82 12.54 13.42
C VAL A 13 -17.91 11.71 12.50
N GLY A 14 -16.83 11.17 13.04
CA GLY A 14 -15.91 10.24 12.32
C GLY A 14 -14.52 10.80 11.98
N LYS A 15 -13.54 9.89 11.84
CA LYS A 15 -12.19 10.18 11.34
C LYS A 15 -12.29 10.58 9.86
N LYS A 16 -11.60 11.67 9.47
CA LYS A 16 -11.49 12.08 8.05
C LYS A 16 -11.14 10.85 7.19
N LYS A 17 -11.94 10.56 6.15
CA LYS A 17 -11.59 9.57 5.12
C LYS A 17 -10.16 9.89 4.66
N LYS A 18 -9.21 9.00 4.93
CA LYS A 18 -7.87 9.10 4.34
C LYS A 18 -8.10 8.95 2.84
N LYS A 19 -8.03 10.06 2.10
CA LYS A 19 -7.88 9.98 0.65
C LYS A 19 -6.61 9.16 0.44
N LYS A 20 -6.72 8.00 -0.22
CA LYS A 20 -5.54 7.29 -0.74
C LYS A 20 -4.89 8.31 -1.67
N GLY A 21 -3.83 8.95 -1.18
CA GLY A 21 -3.22 10.09 -1.83
C GLY A 21 -2.59 9.66 -3.15
N PRO A 22 -2.47 10.58 -4.13
CA PRO A 22 -1.80 10.27 -5.39
C PRO A 22 -0.35 9.85 -5.14
N ASP A 23 0.15 8.97 -5.99
CA ASP A 23 1.47 8.32 -6.05
C ASP A 23 2.65 9.25 -5.76
N SER A 24 2.86 9.64 -4.50
CA SER A 24 4.06 10.37 -4.09
C SER A 24 5.32 9.52 -4.21
N ILE A 25 5.15 8.20 -4.41
CA ILE A 25 6.23 7.25 -4.67
C ILE A 25 6.84 7.48 -6.06
N ASN A 26 6.04 7.86 -7.06
CA ASN A 26 6.49 7.97 -8.45
C ASN A 26 6.99 9.38 -8.83
N LYS A 27 6.94 10.35 -7.91
CA LYS A 27 7.42 11.72 -8.17
C LYS A 27 8.85 11.88 -7.70
N LEU A 28 9.72 12.23 -8.65
CA LEU A 28 11.08 12.65 -8.32
C LEU A 28 11.07 13.87 -7.39
N PRO A 29 12.02 13.97 -6.45
CA PRO A 29 12.15 15.15 -5.62
C PRO A 29 12.46 16.39 -6.49
N PRO A 30 11.93 17.57 -6.12
CA PRO A 30 12.16 18.78 -6.92
C PRO A 30 13.65 19.18 -6.87
N VAL A 31 14.25 19.34 -8.05
CA VAL A 31 15.66 19.71 -8.19
C VAL A 31 15.80 21.21 -8.49
N PHE A 32 16.52 21.90 -7.61
CA PHE A 32 16.92 23.30 -7.79
C PHE A 32 18.46 23.41 -7.77
N PRO A 33 19.09 24.23 -8.63
CA PRO A 33 18.51 25.22 -9.56
C PRO A 33 17.87 24.59 -10.81
N THR A 34 16.92 25.28 -11.43
CA THR A 34 16.25 24.83 -12.68
C THR A 34 17.08 25.11 -13.94
N THR A 35 18.03 26.03 -13.86
CA THR A 35 18.95 26.43 -14.94
C THR A 35 19.88 25.29 -15.35
N ARG A 36 20.50 25.41 -16.54
CA ARG A 36 21.51 24.46 -17.01
C ARG A 36 22.83 24.70 -16.27
N CYS A 37 22.99 24.04 -15.13
CA CYS A 37 24.20 24.13 -14.31
C CYS A 37 24.70 22.74 -13.87
N ARG A 38 26.00 22.63 -13.58
CA ARG A 38 26.62 21.37 -13.12
C ARG A 38 25.99 20.83 -11.84
N LEU A 39 25.51 21.70 -10.93
CA LEU A 39 24.81 21.28 -9.72
C LEU A 39 23.50 20.53 -10.00
N LYS A 40 22.79 20.88 -11.06
CA LYS A 40 21.55 20.19 -11.47
C LYS A 40 21.88 18.80 -11.99
N LEU A 41 22.94 18.67 -12.78
CA LEU A 41 23.46 17.39 -13.25
C LEU A 41 23.82 16.48 -12.07
N LEU A 42 24.66 16.96 -11.15
CA LEU A 42 25.08 16.19 -9.97
C LEU A 42 23.90 15.75 -9.10
N LYS A 43 22.86 16.58 -8.94
CA LYS A 43 21.65 16.20 -8.19
C LYS A 43 20.83 15.14 -8.91
N LEU A 44 20.71 15.21 -10.24
CA LEU A 44 20.03 14.20 -11.03
C LEU A 44 20.79 12.87 -11.06
N GLU A 45 22.12 12.92 -11.11
CA GLU A 45 22.98 11.73 -10.99
C GLU A 45 22.74 11.01 -9.66
N ARG A 46 22.71 11.74 -8.53
CA ARG A 46 22.38 11.12 -7.24
C ARG A 46 20.99 10.50 -7.20
N ILE A 47 19.99 11.15 -7.78
CA ILE A 47 18.62 10.60 -7.85
C ILE A 47 18.63 9.31 -8.66
N LYS A 48 19.34 9.29 -9.79
CA LYS A 48 19.51 8.09 -10.61
C LYS A 48 20.20 6.97 -9.84
N ASP A 49 21.26 7.27 -9.09
CA ASP A 49 21.99 6.25 -8.32
C ASP A 49 21.10 5.59 -7.28
N TYR A 50 20.26 6.35 -6.57
CA TYR A 50 19.30 5.78 -5.61
C TYR A 50 18.26 4.88 -6.29
N LEU A 51 17.71 5.31 -7.43
CA LEU A 51 16.74 4.50 -8.18
C LEU A 51 17.38 3.20 -8.69
N ASN A 52 18.61 3.26 -9.20
CA ASN A 52 19.32 2.07 -9.64
C ASN A 52 19.59 1.11 -8.48
N ILE A 53 19.95 1.62 -7.29
CA ILE A 53 20.14 0.77 -6.10
C ILE A 53 18.81 0.12 -5.69
N GLU A 54 17.71 0.84 -5.73
CA GLU A 54 16.38 0.30 -5.41
C GLU A 54 15.94 -0.75 -6.43
N GLU A 55 16.11 -0.49 -7.73
CA GLU A 55 15.81 -1.43 -8.81
C GLU A 55 16.59 -2.74 -8.64
N GLU A 56 17.92 -2.65 -8.51
CA GLU A 56 18.78 -3.82 -8.31
C GLU A 56 18.45 -4.55 -7.00
N PHE A 57 18.07 -3.84 -5.94
CA PHE A 57 17.66 -4.49 -4.70
C PHE A 57 16.36 -5.27 -4.87
N ILE A 58 15.38 -4.71 -5.58
CA ILE A 58 14.09 -5.36 -5.84
C ILE A 58 14.26 -6.57 -6.75
N THR A 59 15.02 -6.46 -7.85
CA THR A 59 15.27 -7.59 -8.76
C THR A 59 15.95 -8.76 -8.05
N ASN A 60 16.94 -8.47 -7.21
CA ASN A 60 17.62 -9.49 -6.41
C ASN A 60 16.68 -10.13 -5.37
N GLN A 61 15.85 -9.32 -4.69
CA GLN A 61 14.84 -9.84 -3.77
C GLN A 61 13.81 -10.71 -4.48
N GLU A 62 13.33 -10.31 -5.66
CA GLU A 62 12.38 -11.09 -6.46
C GLU A 62 12.96 -12.41 -6.95
N ALA A 63 14.25 -12.44 -7.31
CA ALA A 63 14.94 -13.68 -7.64
C ALA A 63 15.13 -14.61 -6.43
N LEU A 64 15.32 -14.06 -5.23
CA LEU A 64 15.50 -14.83 -3.99
C LEU A 64 14.19 -15.27 -3.32
N LYS A 65 13.09 -14.53 -3.51
CA LYS A 65 11.75 -14.86 -3.00
C LYS A 65 11.33 -16.31 -3.28
N PRO A 66 11.44 -16.89 -4.48
CA PRO A 66 11.00 -18.27 -4.72
C PRO A 66 11.84 -19.30 -3.97
N VAL A 67 13.13 -19.01 -3.71
CA VAL A 67 13.99 -19.89 -2.91
C VAL A 67 13.60 -19.80 -1.44
N GLN A 68 13.43 -18.58 -0.92
CA GLN A 68 13.00 -18.36 0.46
C GLN A 68 11.58 -18.87 0.71
N GLU A 69 10.68 -18.77 -0.27
CA GLU A 69 9.33 -19.31 -0.20
C GLU A 69 9.35 -20.82 -0.17
N LYS A 70 10.20 -21.47 -0.98
CA LYS A 70 10.42 -22.93 -0.92
C LYS A 70 11.00 -23.37 0.43
N GLU A 71 12.02 -22.68 0.94
CA GLU A 71 12.60 -22.96 2.26
C GLU A 71 11.58 -22.74 3.39
N LYS A 72 10.75 -21.69 3.32
CA LYS A 72 9.66 -21.44 4.27
C LYS A 72 8.57 -22.50 4.17
N LEU A 73 8.17 -22.91 2.97
CA LEU A 73 7.22 -24.00 2.76
C LEU A 73 7.78 -25.33 3.30
N GLN A 74 9.07 -25.60 3.11
CA GLN A 74 9.75 -26.77 3.69
C GLN A 74 9.78 -26.70 5.21
N ALA A 75 10.17 -25.57 5.79
CA ALA A 75 10.18 -25.37 7.24
C ALA A 75 8.78 -25.49 7.85
N GLN A 76 7.74 -24.99 7.15
CA GLN A 76 6.34 -25.17 7.54
C GLN A 76 5.93 -26.65 7.48
N LEU A 77 6.32 -27.38 6.43
CA LEU A 77 6.09 -28.84 6.31
C LEU A 77 6.79 -29.63 7.43
N GLU A 78 8.02 -29.25 7.80
CA GLU A 78 8.80 -29.89 8.85
C GLU A 78 8.29 -29.57 10.27
N SER A 79 7.69 -28.39 10.46
CA SER A 79 7.10 -27.98 11.74
C SER A 79 5.81 -28.71 12.12
N GLY A 80 5.20 -29.46 11.20
CA GLY A 80 4.00 -30.26 11.46
C GLY A 80 2.72 -29.46 11.80
N GLU A 81 2.81 -28.14 11.95
CA GLU A 81 1.66 -27.26 11.92
C GLU A 81 1.15 -27.22 10.48
N THR A 82 0.03 -27.90 10.27
CA THR A 82 -0.71 -27.89 9.01
C THR A 82 -0.90 -26.43 8.65
N ALA A 83 -0.30 -26.00 7.54
CA ALA A 83 -0.48 -24.66 6.99
C ALA A 83 -1.98 -24.46 6.75
N GLU A 84 -2.68 -23.92 7.76
CA GLU A 84 -4.03 -23.43 7.62
C GLU A 84 -3.97 -22.49 6.41
N PRO A 85 -4.74 -22.75 5.33
CA PRO A 85 -4.67 -21.94 4.14
C PRO A 85 -4.80 -20.50 4.59
N ASP A 86 -3.77 -19.71 4.28
CA ASP A 86 -3.57 -18.31 4.68
C ASP A 86 -4.96 -17.68 4.71
N GLU A 87 -5.44 -17.11 5.82
CA GLU A 87 -6.86 -16.74 5.97
C GLU A 87 -7.40 -15.93 4.77
N ARG A 88 -6.51 -15.23 4.07
CA ARG A 88 -6.73 -14.59 2.76
C ARG A 88 -7.19 -15.54 1.65
N SER A 89 -6.55 -16.69 1.46
CA SER A 89 -6.92 -17.70 0.47
C SER A 89 -8.34 -18.23 0.71
N LYS A 90 -8.68 -18.57 1.97
CA LYS A 90 -10.06 -18.96 2.34
C LYS A 90 -11.06 -17.85 2.06
N VAL A 91 -10.69 -16.60 2.34
CA VAL A 91 -11.54 -15.43 2.03
C VAL A 91 -11.73 -15.25 0.52
N ASP A 92 -10.69 -15.47 -0.28
CA ASP A 92 -10.78 -15.35 -1.74
C ASP A 92 -11.61 -16.49 -2.35
N ASP A 93 -11.50 -17.72 -1.82
CA ASP A 93 -12.38 -18.84 -2.18
C ASP A 93 -13.85 -18.57 -1.84
N LEU A 94 -14.12 -17.99 -0.66
CA LEU A 94 -15.46 -17.59 -0.23
C LEU A 94 -16.03 -16.44 -1.08
N ARG A 95 -15.18 -15.53 -1.55
CA ARG A 95 -15.58 -14.37 -2.37
C ARG A 95 -16.00 -14.78 -3.78
N GLY A 96 -15.36 -15.82 -4.32
CA GLY A 96 -15.65 -16.38 -5.64
C GLY A 96 -15.31 -15.44 -6.80
N SER A 97 -15.43 -15.99 -8.02
CA SER A 97 -15.23 -15.26 -9.27
C SER A 97 -16.30 -15.68 -10.27
N PRO A 98 -17.11 -14.77 -10.86
CA PRO A 98 -17.00 -13.31 -10.84
C PRO A 98 -17.67 -12.63 -9.63
N MET A 99 -17.17 -11.45 -9.26
CA MET A 99 -17.80 -10.60 -8.24
C MET A 99 -18.77 -9.59 -8.87
N ALA A 100 -20.04 -9.64 -8.47
CA ALA A 100 -21.03 -8.64 -8.85
C ALA A 100 -20.91 -7.37 -8.00
N VAL A 101 -21.04 -6.20 -8.64
CA VAL A 101 -20.99 -4.89 -7.96
C VAL A 101 -22.42 -4.39 -7.74
N GLY A 102 -22.76 -4.04 -6.50
CA GLY A 102 -24.07 -3.48 -6.13
C GLY A 102 -23.96 -2.22 -5.27
N THR A 103 -25.06 -1.46 -5.17
CA THR A 103 -25.21 -0.32 -4.26
C THR A 103 -25.98 -0.77 -3.02
N LEU A 104 -25.55 -0.32 -1.83
CA LEU A 104 -26.27 -0.61 -0.58
C LEU A 104 -27.43 0.38 -0.42
N ASP A 105 -28.65 -0.13 -0.27
CA ASP A 105 -29.84 0.69 0.00
C ASP A 105 -29.97 1.02 1.49
N GLU A 106 -29.82 0.01 2.37
CA GLU A 106 -29.84 0.17 3.82
C GLU A 106 -28.99 -0.90 4.53
N ILE A 107 -28.59 -0.63 5.79
CA ILE A 107 -27.93 -1.58 6.69
C ILE A 107 -28.92 -1.86 7.83
N ILE A 108 -29.21 -3.15 8.07
CA ILE A 108 -30.11 -3.61 9.15
C ILE A 108 -29.40 -3.56 10.50
#